data_AF-A0A954UN29-F1
#
_entry.id   AF-A0A954UN29-F1
#
_cell.length_a   1.000
_cell.length_b   1.000
_cell.length_c   1.000
_cell.angle_alpha   90.00
_cell.angle_beta   90.00
_cell.angle_gamma   90.00
#
_symmetry.space_group_name_H-M   'P 1'
#
loop_
_entity.id
_entity.type
_entity.pdbx_description
1 polymer ?
#
loop_
_entity_poly.entity_id
_entity_poly.type
_entity_poly.pdbx_seq_one_letter_code
_entity_poly.pdbx_strand_id
1 'polypeptide(L)'
;MPGARWTKSETKSLRKQLKEGRAIEDVEIDGRSEHAIRRQAGRLNLISQRDGRYRWPQRQLDKLRELAGQGLTVGEIYEFELLGEPARSLWAIRKTWGRLGLSDPRRAERMRQRKVWAPGERRKFDAYLRKHSGAMTPEQIGTHWGLARSTVARRQTELGIKRTRAQVLKMEYSRNKREAARVRLRKRNLTYWRERRERREQELAELADQLRRRGCETQTCVDCGQSWPRRPEFFHTTEKRISIGTSRYFKHRCILCENRRRRQKAKQSAASADG
;
A
#
# COMPACT_ATOMS: atom_id res chain seq x y z
N MET A 1 -1.14 -20.79 14.53
CA MET A 1 -1.18 -22.04 15.32
C MET A 1 -1.95 -23.09 14.52
N PRO A 2 -1.40 -24.30 14.30
CA PRO A 2 -2.21 -25.44 13.85
C PRO A 2 -3.19 -25.81 14.97
N GLY A 3 -4.49 -25.89 14.67
CA GLY A 3 -5.53 -26.21 15.67
C GLY A 3 -5.35 -27.60 16.28
N ALA A 4 -5.77 -27.76 17.54
CA ALA A 4 -5.69 -29.02 18.28
C ALA A 4 -6.29 -30.19 17.47
N ARG A 5 -5.71 -31.40 17.59
CA ARG A 5 -6.23 -32.59 16.92
C ARG A 5 -7.61 -32.94 17.46
N TRP A 6 -8.51 -33.40 16.60
CA TRP A 6 -9.83 -33.87 17.00
C TRP A 6 -9.72 -35.20 17.74
N THR A 7 -10.33 -35.30 18.91
CA THR A 7 -10.41 -36.52 19.70
C THR A 7 -11.57 -37.40 19.20
N LYS A 8 -11.53 -38.68 19.61
CA LYS A 8 -12.62 -39.62 19.31
C LYS A 8 -13.94 -39.20 19.98
N SER A 9 -13.88 -38.64 21.19
CA SER A 9 -15.07 -38.18 21.94
C SER A 9 -15.71 -36.95 21.28
N GLU A 10 -14.92 -35.96 20.88
CA GLU A 10 -15.42 -34.78 20.14
C GLU A 10 -16.08 -35.20 18.83
N THR A 11 -15.46 -36.12 18.09
CA THR A 11 -16.01 -36.63 16.82
C THR A 11 -17.32 -37.40 17.03
N LYS A 12 -17.42 -38.18 18.12
CA LYS A 12 -18.65 -38.90 18.49
C LYS A 12 -19.76 -37.93 18.91
N SER A 13 -19.42 -36.90 19.68
CA SER A 13 -20.36 -35.83 20.08
C SER A 13 -20.93 -35.11 18.85
N LEU A 14 -20.05 -34.70 17.92
CA LEU A 14 -20.45 -34.06 16.66
C LEU A 14 -21.45 -34.91 15.86
N ARG A 15 -21.16 -36.22 15.72
CA ARG A 15 -22.05 -37.16 15.02
C ARG A 15 -23.39 -37.29 15.72
N LYS A 16 -23.39 -37.37 17.05
CA LYS A 16 -24.61 -37.51 17.85
C LYS A 16 -25.51 -36.29 17.68
N GLN A 17 -24.97 -35.08 17.87
CA GLN A 17 -25.74 -33.84 17.78
C GLN A 17 -26.34 -33.60 16.38
N LEU A 18 -25.59 -33.89 15.31
CA LEU A 18 -26.11 -33.76 13.94
C LEU A 18 -27.14 -34.86 13.60
N LYS A 19 -26.97 -36.08 14.12
CA LYS A 19 -27.95 -37.16 13.95
C LYS A 19 -29.27 -36.85 14.69
N GLU A 20 -29.19 -36.10 15.78
CA GLU A 20 -30.36 -35.57 16.52
C GLU A 20 -31.05 -34.41 15.79
N GLY A 21 -30.60 -34.02 14.61
CA GLY A 21 -31.24 -33.01 13.77
C GLY A 21 -30.90 -31.57 14.15
N ARG A 22 -29.93 -31.33 15.03
CA ARG A 22 -29.46 -29.97 15.33
C ARG A 22 -28.85 -29.33 14.07
N ALA A 23 -29.15 -28.05 13.84
CA ALA A 23 -28.48 -27.27 12.82
C ALA A 23 -26.98 -27.14 13.16
N ILE A 24 -26.11 -27.05 12.15
CA ILE A 24 -24.65 -27.01 12.36
C ILE A 24 -24.22 -25.75 13.13
N GLU A 25 -25.00 -24.69 13.04
CA GLU A 25 -24.85 -23.43 13.78
C GLU A 25 -25.05 -23.61 15.29
N ASP A 26 -25.89 -24.58 15.69
CA ASP A 26 -26.27 -24.84 17.10
C ASP A 26 -25.44 -25.98 17.73
N VAL A 27 -24.49 -26.54 16.98
CA VAL A 27 -23.60 -27.59 17.49
C VAL A 27 -22.47 -26.97 18.28
N GLU A 28 -22.41 -27.30 19.56
CA GLU A 28 -21.34 -26.87 20.47
C GLU A 28 -20.43 -28.03 20.84
N ILE A 29 -19.12 -27.79 20.73
CA ILE A 29 -18.07 -28.70 21.18
C ILE A 29 -17.04 -27.87 21.92
N ASP A 30 -16.81 -28.21 23.19
CA ASP A 30 -15.95 -27.44 24.07
C ASP A 30 -14.54 -27.25 23.48
N GLY A 31 -14.01 -26.03 23.57
CA GLY A 31 -12.73 -25.65 22.98
C GLY A 31 -12.68 -25.62 21.44
N ARG A 32 -13.82 -25.78 20.73
CA ARG A 32 -13.89 -25.71 19.26
C ARG A 32 -14.70 -24.52 18.78
N SER A 33 -14.13 -23.79 17.83
CA SER A 33 -14.89 -22.76 17.12
C SER A 33 -15.88 -23.39 16.14
N GLU A 34 -16.98 -22.70 15.88
CA GLU A 34 -17.99 -23.06 14.88
C GLU A 34 -17.36 -23.43 13.52
N HIS A 35 -16.34 -22.69 13.08
CA HIS A 35 -15.61 -22.99 11.85
C HIS A 35 -14.88 -24.34 11.90
N ALA A 36 -14.27 -24.68 13.04
CA ALA A 36 -13.61 -25.97 13.22
C ALA A 36 -14.63 -27.11 13.19
N ILE A 37 -15.77 -26.92 13.86
CA ILE A 37 -16.91 -27.86 13.92
C ILE A 37 -17.45 -28.11 12.51
N ARG A 38 -17.82 -27.05 11.78
CA ARG A 38 -18.32 -27.12 10.40
C ARG A 38 -17.32 -27.81 9.46
N ARG A 39 -16.02 -27.51 9.58
CA ARG A 39 -14.97 -28.16 8.77
C ARG A 39 -14.84 -29.65 9.06
N GLN A 40 -14.95 -30.06 10.32
CA GLN A 40 -14.89 -31.47 10.69
C GLN A 40 -16.15 -32.22 10.27
N ALA A 41 -17.33 -31.61 10.44
CA ALA A 41 -18.60 -32.16 9.96
C ALA A 41 -18.56 -32.41 8.44
N GLY A 42 -18.04 -31.44 7.68
CA GLY A 42 -17.80 -31.59 6.25
C GLY A 42 -16.80 -32.71 5.91
N ARG A 43 -15.69 -32.85 6.66
CA ARG A 43 -14.73 -33.95 6.44
C ARG A 43 -15.33 -35.33 6.69
N LEU A 44 -16.28 -35.43 7.61
CA LEU A 44 -16.98 -36.66 7.96
C LEU A 44 -18.21 -36.89 7.06
N ASN A 45 -18.46 -36.03 6.07
CA ASN A 45 -19.64 -36.04 5.20
C ASN A 45 -20.98 -36.03 5.98
N LEU A 46 -21.00 -35.42 7.17
CA LEU A 46 -22.20 -35.31 8.01
C LEU A 46 -23.11 -34.14 7.59
N ILE A 47 -22.53 -33.17 6.90
CA ILE A 47 -23.23 -32.09 6.22
C ILE A 47 -22.81 -32.15 4.76
N SER A 48 -23.69 -31.75 3.85
CA SER A 48 -23.29 -31.42 2.49
C SER A 48 -22.19 -30.38 2.58
N GLN A 49 -20.95 -30.77 2.24
CA GLN A 49 -19.88 -29.79 2.11
C GLN A 49 -20.41 -28.73 1.15
N ARG A 50 -20.45 -27.46 1.58
CA ARG A 50 -20.77 -26.32 0.71
C ARG A 50 -20.11 -26.56 -0.63
N ASP A 51 -20.90 -26.84 -1.67
CA ASP A 51 -20.43 -27.60 -2.83
C ASP A 51 -19.10 -27.05 -3.31
N GLY A 52 -18.10 -27.93 -3.36
CA GLY A 52 -16.70 -27.54 -3.52
C GLY A 52 -16.54 -26.58 -4.68
N ARG A 53 -16.37 -25.28 -4.37
CA ARG A 53 -16.19 -24.18 -5.34
C ARG A 53 -16.83 -24.49 -6.70
N TYR A 54 -18.16 -24.48 -6.79
CA TYR A 54 -18.91 -24.70 -8.04
C TYR A 54 -18.11 -24.21 -9.24
N ARG A 55 -17.66 -25.15 -10.09
CA ARG A 55 -17.05 -24.82 -11.38
C ARG A 55 -18.00 -23.86 -12.09
N TRP A 56 -17.47 -22.83 -12.72
CA TRP A 56 -18.32 -21.91 -13.49
C TRP A 56 -18.88 -22.67 -14.69
N PRO A 57 -20.21 -22.85 -14.81
CA PRO A 57 -20.81 -23.38 -16.01
C PRO A 57 -20.46 -22.46 -17.18
N GLN A 58 -20.26 -23.05 -18.36
CA GLN A 58 -19.97 -22.28 -19.56
C GLN A 58 -21.07 -21.23 -19.83
N ARG A 59 -22.35 -21.61 -19.65
CA ARG A 59 -23.50 -20.69 -19.73
C ARG A 59 -23.37 -19.42 -18.88
N GLN A 60 -22.86 -19.53 -17.65
CA GLN A 60 -22.68 -18.36 -16.77
C GLN A 60 -21.49 -17.50 -17.22
N LEU A 61 -20.45 -18.11 -17.79
CA LEU A 61 -19.31 -17.37 -18.34
C LEU A 61 -19.71 -16.59 -19.60
N ASP A 62 -20.50 -17.20 -20.47
CA ASP A 62 -20.98 -16.57 -21.70
C ASP A 62 -21.95 -15.44 -21.36
N LYS A 63 -22.89 -15.67 -20.43
CA LYS A 63 -23.79 -14.63 -19.94
C LYS A 63 -23.03 -13.45 -19.31
N LEU A 64 -21.95 -13.72 -18.57
CA LEU A 64 -21.11 -12.64 -18.04
C LEU A 64 -20.47 -11.78 -19.13
N ARG A 65 -20.07 -12.35 -20.26
CA ARG A 65 -19.51 -11.58 -21.38
C ARG A 65 -20.59 -10.77 -22.09
N GLU A 66 -21.78 -11.33 -22.25
CA GLU A 66 -22.95 -10.65 -22.80
C GLU A 66 -23.33 -9.42 -21.96
N LEU A 67 -23.50 -9.60 -20.64
CA LEU A 67 -23.84 -8.52 -19.71
C LEU A 67 -22.73 -7.45 -19.66
N ALA A 68 -21.46 -7.84 -19.79
CA ALA A 68 -20.35 -6.89 -19.94
C ALA A 68 -20.44 -6.08 -21.23
N GLY A 69 -20.82 -6.71 -22.35
CA GLY A 69 -21.06 -6.04 -23.62
C GLY A 69 -22.23 -5.04 -23.58
N GLN A 70 -23.19 -5.28 -22.69
CA GLN A 70 -24.30 -4.37 -22.40
C GLN A 70 -23.92 -3.21 -21.45
N GLY A 71 -22.68 -3.17 -20.95
CA GLY A 71 -22.20 -2.11 -20.06
C GLY A 71 -22.55 -2.30 -18.59
N LEU A 72 -23.12 -3.43 -18.19
CA LEU A 72 -23.50 -3.70 -16.81
C LEU A 72 -22.27 -3.92 -15.92
N THR A 73 -22.33 -3.39 -14.72
CA THR A 73 -21.32 -3.57 -13.69
C THR A 73 -21.52 -4.87 -12.91
N VAL A 74 -20.45 -5.36 -12.30
CA VAL A 74 -20.50 -6.54 -11.42
C VAL A 74 -21.48 -6.36 -10.24
N GLY A 75 -21.72 -5.11 -9.80
CA GLY A 75 -22.67 -4.80 -8.73
C GLY A 75 -24.10 -5.08 -9.17
N GLU A 76 -24.52 -4.49 -10.29
CA GLU A 76 -25.86 -4.66 -10.86
C GLU A 76 -26.14 -6.13 -11.20
N ILE A 77 -25.17 -6.84 -11.78
CA ILE A 77 -25.30 -8.27 -12.09
C ILE A 77 -25.59 -9.11 -10.85
N TYR A 78 -25.02 -8.74 -9.71
CA TYR A 78 -25.26 -9.42 -8.44
C TYR A 78 -26.61 -9.01 -7.82
N GLU A 79 -26.89 -7.71 -7.79
CA GLU A 79 -28.10 -7.13 -7.19
C GLU A 79 -29.38 -7.63 -7.86
N PHE A 80 -29.36 -7.73 -9.19
CA PHE A 80 -30.49 -8.24 -9.99
C PHE A 80 -30.40 -9.75 -10.31
N GLU A 81 -29.46 -10.46 -9.69
CA GLU A 81 -29.27 -11.92 -9.84
C GLU A 81 -29.21 -12.45 -11.30
N LEU A 82 -28.65 -11.64 -12.22
CA LEU A 82 -28.72 -11.86 -13.68
C LEU A 82 -27.96 -13.09 -14.22
N LEU A 83 -27.32 -13.87 -13.35
CA LEU A 83 -26.54 -15.07 -13.71
C LEU A 83 -27.32 -16.38 -13.56
N GLY A 84 -28.51 -16.33 -12.98
CA GLY A 84 -29.33 -17.50 -12.68
C GLY A 84 -28.62 -18.53 -11.77
N GLU A 85 -29.09 -19.77 -11.80
CA GLU A 85 -28.60 -20.82 -10.91
C GLU A 85 -27.33 -21.54 -11.44
N PRO A 86 -26.38 -21.89 -10.55
CA PRO A 86 -26.36 -21.60 -9.12
C PRO A 86 -25.98 -20.14 -8.85
N ALA A 87 -26.62 -19.55 -7.84
CA ALA A 87 -26.34 -18.18 -7.40
C ALA A 87 -24.86 -17.98 -7.06
N ARG A 88 -24.32 -16.83 -7.43
CA ARG A 88 -22.90 -16.49 -7.26
C ARG A 88 -22.78 -15.29 -6.33
N SER A 89 -21.88 -15.39 -5.36
CA SER A 89 -21.55 -14.23 -4.55
C SER A 89 -20.90 -13.13 -5.41
N LEU A 90 -21.14 -11.88 -5.04
CA LEU A 90 -20.51 -10.70 -5.66
C LEU A 90 -18.98 -10.87 -5.84
N TRP A 91 -18.32 -11.44 -4.83
CA TRP A 91 -16.88 -11.71 -4.89
C TRP A 91 -16.50 -12.75 -5.95
N ALA A 92 -17.28 -13.82 -6.07
CA ALA A 92 -17.05 -14.84 -7.10
C ALA A 92 -17.21 -14.23 -8.50
N ILE A 93 -18.25 -13.42 -8.69
CA ILE A 93 -18.50 -12.69 -9.94
C ILE A 93 -17.33 -11.77 -10.25
N ARG A 94 -16.95 -10.87 -9.33
CA ARG A 94 -15.83 -9.93 -9.48
C ARG A 94 -14.52 -10.64 -9.82
N LYS A 95 -14.27 -11.80 -9.22
CA LYS A 95 -13.05 -12.57 -9.45
C LYS A 95 -13.04 -13.20 -10.84
N THR A 96 -14.17 -13.76 -11.28
CA THR A 96 -14.32 -14.35 -12.61
C THR A 96 -14.30 -13.28 -13.69
N TRP A 97 -15.00 -12.15 -13.48
CA TRP A 97 -14.95 -10.96 -14.32
C TRP A 97 -13.53 -10.52 -14.65
N GLY A 98 -12.70 -10.37 -13.62
CA GLY A 98 -11.29 -10.00 -13.80
C GLY A 98 -10.41 -11.10 -14.40
N ARG A 99 -10.80 -12.38 -14.31
CA ARG A 99 -10.09 -13.50 -14.98
C ARG A 99 -10.43 -13.59 -16.46
N LEU A 100 -11.66 -13.24 -16.82
CA LEU A 100 -12.11 -13.14 -18.21
C LEU A 100 -11.57 -11.88 -18.90
N GLY A 101 -11.01 -10.93 -18.14
CA GLY A 101 -10.44 -9.70 -18.68
C GLY A 101 -11.46 -8.61 -18.93
N LEU A 102 -12.71 -8.79 -18.47
CA LEU A 102 -13.83 -7.88 -18.73
C LEU A 102 -13.68 -6.51 -18.03
N SER A 103 -12.84 -6.40 -17.00
CA SER A 103 -12.49 -5.10 -16.38
C SER A 103 -11.07 -4.62 -16.72
N ASP A 104 -10.13 -5.55 -16.86
CA ASP A 104 -8.70 -5.27 -17.07
C ASP A 104 -8.10 -6.42 -17.89
N PRO A 105 -7.86 -6.22 -19.20
CA PRO A 105 -7.24 -7.22 -20.06
C PRO A 105 -5.87 -7.69 -19.56
N ARG A 106 -5.08 -6.80 -18.92
CA ARG A 106 -3.76 -7.13 -18.39
C ARG A 106 -3.85 -8.10 -17.20
N ARG A 107 -4.95 -8.08 -16.46
CA ARG A 107 -5.19 -9.07 -15.38
C ARG A 107 -5.42 -10.47 -15.95
N ALA A 108 -6.22 -10.60 -17.01
CA ALA A 108 -6.44 -11.87 -17.68
C ALA A 108 -5.11 -12.41 -18.27
N GLU A 109 -4.34 -11.53 -18.90
CA GLU A 109 -3.04 -11.90 -19.46
C GLU A 109 -2.07 -12.43 -18.39
N ARG A 110 -1.93 -11.73 -17.26
CA ARG A 110 -1.12 -12.21 -16.13
C ARG A 110 -1.58 -13.56 -15.57
N MET A 111 -2.88 -13.86 -15.66
CA MET A 111 -3.41 -15.16 -15.24
C MET A 111 -3.10 -16.26 -16.25
N ARG A 112 -3.09 -15.95 -17.56
CA ARG A 112 -2.65 -16.87 -18.63
C ARG A 112 -1.16 -17.18 -18.52
N GLN A 113 -0.34 -16.16 -18.24
CA GLN A 113 1.11 -16.28 -18.02
C GLN A 113 1.47 -16.91 -16.66
N ARG A 114 0.49 -17.41 -15.90
CA ARG A 114 0.78 -18.03 -14.61
C ARG A 114 1.54 -19.34 -14.85
N LYS A 115 2.72 -19.43 -14.24
CA LYS A 115 3.54 -20.66 -14.24
C LYS A 115 2.71 -21.90 -13.88
N VAL A 116 2.68 -22.83 -14.83
CA VAL A 116 2.23 -24.21 -14.64
C VAL A 116 3.44 -25.01 -14.19
N TRP A 117 3.28 -25.74 -13.08
CA TRP A 117 4.38 -26.52 -12.51
C TRP A 117 4.45 -27.88 -13.19
N ALA A 118 5.62 -28.26 -13.69
CA ALA A 118 5.84 -29.64 -14.12
C ALA A 118 5.82 -30.60 -12.91
N PRO A 119 5.56 -31.90 -13.11
CA PRO A 119 5.67 -32.90 -12.06
C PRO A 119 7.03 -32.81 -11.36
N GLY A 120 7.03 -32.74 -10.01
CA GLY A 120 8.25 -32.63 -9.20
C GLY A 120 8.93 -31.26 -9.17
N GLU A 121 8.64 -30.35 -10.10
CA GLU A 121 9.27 -29.01 -10.15
C GLU A 121 8.96 -28.20 -8.88
N ARG A 122 7.74 -28.33 -8.35
CA ARG A 122 7.36 -27.67 -7.10
C ARG A 122 8.23 -28.11 -5.92
N ARG A 123 8.66 -29.38 -5.87
CA ARG A 123 9.57 -29.87 -4.81
C ARG A 123 10.95 -29.24 -4.95
N LYS A 124 11.46 -29.11 -6.19
CA LYS A 124 12.72 -28.40 -6.48
C LYS A 124 12.63 -26.93 -6.02
N PHE A 125 11.51 -26.28 -6.29
CA PHE A 125 11.27 -24.92 -5.81
C PHE A 125 11.25 -24.82 -4.29
N ASP A 126 10.58 -25.73 -3.60
CA ASP A 126 10.55 -25.74 -2.13
C ASP A 126 11.95 -25.95 -1.53
N ALA A 127 12.75 -26.83 -2.12
CA ALA A 127 14.16 -27.02 -1.73
C ALA A 127 14.98 -25.74 -1.97
N TYR A 128 14.79 -25.11 -3.13
CA TYR A 128 15.43 -23.83 -3.45
C TYR A 128 15.05 -22.73 -2.44
N LEU A 129 13.78 -22.63 -2.08
CA LEU A 129 13.31 -21.65 -1.10
C LEU A 129 13.97 -21.85 0.26
N ARG A 130 14.13 -23.10 0.73
CA ARG A 130 14.79 -23.38 2.01
C ARG A 130 16.25 -22.92 2.00
N LYS A 131 16.97 -23.13 0.89
CA LYS A 131 18.37 -22.74 0.74
C LYS A 131 18.55 -21.23 0.59
N HIS A 132 17.70 -20.57 -0.20
CA HIS A 132 17.95 -19.20 -0.67
C HIS A 132 17.08 -18.10 -0.04
N SER A 133 16.01 -18.43 0.70
CA SER A 133 15.16 -17.40 1.32
C SER A 133 15.88 -16.53 2.37
N GLY A 134 17.04 -16.96 2.86
CA GLY A 134 17.89 -16.19 3.75
C GLY A 134 18.79 -15.17 3.05
N ALA A 135 19.01 -15.29 1.74
CA ALA A 135 19.91 -14.42 0.97
C ALA A 135 19.16 -13.60 -0.09
N MET A 136 18.06 -14.12 -0.63
CA MET A 136 17.35 -13.53 -1.76
C MET A 136 15.95 -13.02 -1.38
N THR A 137 15.53 -11.96 -2.07
CA THR A 137 14.16 -11.42 -1.95
C THR A 137 13.13 -12.28 -2.67
N PRO A 138 11.85 -12.22 -2.28
CA PRO A 138 10.78 -12.83 -3.05
C PRO A 138 10.70 -12.35 -4.50
N GLU A 139 11.10 -11.10 -4.78
CA GLU A 139 11.21 -10.54 -6.13
C GLU A 139 12.34 -11.18 -6.95
N GLN A 140 13.54 -11.32 -6.39
CA GLN A 140 14.68 -11.96 -7.07
C GLN A 140 14.41 -13.44 -7.30
N ILE A 141 13.90 -14.15 -6.29
CA ILE A 141 13.50 -15.55 -6.42
C ILE A 141 12.39 -15.68 -7.47
N GLY A 142 11.44 -14.74 -7.46
CA GLY A 142 10.36 -14.68 -8.45
C GLY A 142 10.90 -14.53 -9.87
N THR A 143 11.84 -13.62 -10.07
CA THR A 143 12.50 -13.42 -11.37
C THR A 143 13.23 -14.68 -11.83
N HIS A 144 14.01 -15.31 -10.96
CA HIS A 144 14.73 -16.56 -11.27
C HIS A 144 13.80 -17.73 -11.64
N TRP A 145 12.61 -17.80 -11.03
CA TRP A 145 11.67 -18.91 -11.24
C TRP A 145 10.51 -18.61 -12.18
N GLY A 146 10.44 -17.40 -12.76
CA GLY A 146 9.29 -16.96 -13.56
C GLY A 146 7.99 -16.88 -12.75
N LEU A 147 8.08 -16.43 -11.50
CA LEU A 147 6.96 -16.36 -10.56
C LEU A 147 6.71 -14.94 -10.08
N ALA A 148 5.43 -14.62 -9.90
CA ALA A 148 5.05 -13.40 -9.20
C ALA A 148 5.56 -13.43 -7.74
N ARG A 149 6.08 -12.29 -7.27
CA ARG A 149 6.53 -12.07 -5.87
C ARG A 149 5.54 -12.61 -4.83
N SER A 150 4.25 -12.35 -5.03
CA SER A 150 3.19 -12.78 -4.10
C SER A 150 3.10 -14.30 -3.98
N THR A 151 3.37 -15.04 -5.06
CA THR A 151 3.39 -16.51 -5.06
C THR A 151 4.56 -17.03 -4.22
N VAL A 152 5.75 -16.45 -4.39
CA VAL A 152 6.94 -16.79 -3.60
C VAL A 152 6.69 -16.51 -2.12
N ALA A 153 6.22 -15.30 -1.79
CA ALA A 153 5.95 -14.90 -0.40
C ALA A 153 4.89 -15.78 0.28
N ARG A 154 3.84 -16.16 -0.46
CA ARG A 154 2.83 -17.12 0.03
C ARG A 154 3.48 -18.46 0.33
N ARG A 155 4.31 -18.98 -0.58
CA ARG A 155 4.98 -20.28 -0.39
C ARG A 155 5.96 -20.27 0.78
N GLN A 156 6.72 -19.18 0.97
CA GLN A 156 7.58 -19.01 2.13
C GLN A 156 6.79 -19.01 3.45
N THR A 157 5.59 -18.43 3.45
CA THR A 157 4.68 -18.48 4.61
C THR A 157 4.21 -19.91 4.87
N GLU A 158 3.75 -20.61 3.82
CA GLU A 158 3.30 -22.01 3.92
C GLU A 158 4.40 -22.94 4.44
N LEU A 159 5.66 -22.68 4.06
CA LEU A 159 6.83 -23.46 4.50
C LEU A 159 7.39 -23.01 5.86
N GLY A 160 6.86 -21.95 6.48
CA GLY A 160 7.36 -21.43 7.75
C GLY A 160 8.75 -20.77 7.68
N ILE A 161 9.26 -20.48 6.48
CA ILE A 161 10.62 -19.94 6.26
C ILE A 161 10.62 -18.41 6.04
N LYS A 162 9.45 -17.77 6.13
CA LYS A 162 9.31 -16.33 5.94
C LYS A 162 10.02 -15.59 7.09
N ARG A 163 11.03 -14.79 6.74
CA ARG A 163 11.73 -13.93 7.70
C ARG A 163 10.82 -12.84 8.26
N THR A 164 11.04 -12.48 9.51
CA THR A 164 10.32 -11.37 10.15
C THR A 164 10.75 -10.03 9.53
N ARG A 165 9.93 -8.99 9.70
CA ARG A 165 10.27 -7.64 9.22
C ARG A 165 11.61 -7.15 9.81
N ALA A 166 11.85 -7.39 11.10
CA ALA A 166 13.09 -6.99 11.76
C ALA A 166 14.32 -7.68 11.15
N GLN A 167 14.21 -8.98 10.86
CA GLN A 167 15.27 -9.73 10.17
C GLN A 167 15.51 -9.19 8.76
N VAL A 168 14.43 -8.95 8.00
CA VAL A 168 14.49 -8.38 6.65
C VAL A 168 15.22 -7.03 6.63
N LEU A 169 14.95 -6.15 7.60
CA LEU A 169 15.57 -4.83 7.66
C LEU A 169 17.09 -4.87 7.86
N LYS A 170 17.62 -5.94 8.49
CA LYS A 170 19.05 -6.17 8.68
C LYS A 170 19.73 -6.71 7.41
N MET A 171 18.96 -7.25 6.46
CA MET A 171 19.50 -7.81 5.23
C MET A 171 20.09 -6.71 4.34
N GLU A 172 21.17 -7.06 3.62
CA GLU A 172 21.90 -6.15 2.73
C GLU A 172 21.00 -5.52 1.67
N TYR A 173 20.16 -6.31 1.00
CA TYR A 173 19.24 -5.76 0.00
C TYR A 173 18.26 -4.73 0.61
N SER A 174 17.83 -4.92 1.87
CA SER A 174 16.90 -3.99 2.51
C SER A 174 17.61 -2.70 2.92
N ARG A 175 18.92 -2.76 3.17
CA ARG A 175 19.76 -1.57 3.32
C ARG A 175 19.85 -0.85 1.97
N ASN A 176 20.22 -1.54 0.90
CA ASN A 176 20.36 -0.96 -0.45
C ASN A 176 19.05 -0.36 -0.97
N LYS A 177 17.90 -1.02 -0.75
CA LYS A 177 16.58 -0.50 -1.14
C LYS A 177 16.18 0.75 -0.34
N ARG A 178 16.52 0.80 0.96
CA ARG A 178 16.31 2.00 1.79
C ARG A 178 17.18 3.15 1.31
N GLU A 179 18.44 2.87 0.97
CA GLU A 179 19.36 3.88 0.48
C GLU A 179 18.93 4.44 -0.87
N ALA A 180 18.59 3.57 -1.83
CA ALA A 180 18.02 4.00 -3.11
C ALA A 180 16.72 4.79 -2.94
N ALA A 181 15.87 4.43 -1.97
CA ALA A 181 14.68 5.20 -1.64
C ALA A 181 15.02 6.58 -1.03
N ARG A 182 16.01 6.65 -0.13
CA ARG A 182 16.52 7.90 0.45
C ARG A 182 17.09 8.83 -0.60
N VAL A 183 17.92 8.32 -1.52
CA VAL A 183 18.49 9.10 -2.63
C VAL A 183 17.37 9.67 -3.51
N ARG A 184 16.40 8.84 -3.90
CA ARG A 184 15.24 9.30 -4.69
C ARG A 184 14.41 10.34 -3.95
N LEU A 185 14.15 10.13 -2.66
CA LEU A 185 13.40 11.07 -1.83
C LEU A 185 14.16 12.39 -1.66
N ARG A 186 15.47 12.34 -1.43
CA ARG A 186 16.34 13.52 -1.35
C ARG A 186 16.29 14.31 -2.65
N LYS A 187 16.43 13.65 -3.81
CA LYS A 187 16.31 14.29 -5.12
C LYS A 187 14.94 14.94 -5.31
N ARG A 188 13.85 14.21 -5.03
CA ARG A 188 12.48 14.72 -5.12
C ARG A 188 12.24 15.92 -4.20
N ASN A 189 12.69 15.84 -2.96
CA ASN A 189 12.57 16.92 -1.99
C ASN A 189 13.36 18.15 -2.42
N LEU A 190 14.58 17.98 -2.95
CA LEU A 190 15.37 19.09 -3.47
C LEU A 190 14.66 19.82 -4.61
N THR A 191 14.05 19.08 -5.55
CA THR A 191 13.24 19.64 -6.63
C THR A 191 12.00 20.35 -6.08
N TYR A 192 11.21 19.67 -5.24
CA TYR A 192 10.01 20.23 -4.63
C TYR A 192 10.29 21.53 -3.87
N TRP A 193 11.35 21.56 -3.07
CA TRP A 193 11.74 22.77 -2.32
C TRP A 193 12.31 23.86 -3.22
N ARG A 194 12.85 23.54 -4.40
CA ARG A 194 13.25 24.54 -5.40
C ARG A 194 12.01 25.19 -6.03
N GLU A 195 11.10 24.38 -6.57
CA GLU A 195 9.86 24.86 -7.19
C GLU A 195 9.02 25.66 -6.20
N ARG A 196 8.89 25.18 -4.95
CA ARG A 196 8.16 25.89 -3.90
C ARG A 196 8.79 27.25 -3.57
N ARG A 197 10.12 27.38 -3.67
CA ARG A 197 10.81 28.67 -3.45
C ARG A 197 10.58 29.63 -4.60
N GLU A 198 10.74 29.17 -5.83
CA GLU A 198 10.48 29.97 -7.04
C GLU A 198 9.05 30.50 -7.05
N ARG A 199 8.07 29.62 -6.73
CA ARG A 199 6.67 30.03 -6.58
C ARG A 199 6.48 31.08 -5.49
N ARG A 200 7.11 30.90 -4.32
CA ARG A 200 7.01 31.88 -3.22
C ARG A 200 7.64 33.22 -3.58
N GLU A 201 8.74 33.21 -4.34
CA GLU A 201 9.39 34.42 -4.84
C GLU A 201 8.48 35.15 -5.85
N GLN A 202 7.81 34.42 -6.74
CA GLN A 202 6.81 34.96 -7.67
C GLN A 202 5.61 35.56 -6.93
N GLU A 203 5.02 34.82 -5.97
CA GLU A 203 3.90 35.31 -5.14
C GLU A 203 4.24 36.62 -4.42
N LEU A 204 5.47 36.72 -3.88
CA LEU A 204 5.93 37.95 -3.22
C LEU A 204 6.13 39.09 -4.23
N ALA A 205 6.66 38.81 -5.42
CA ALA A 205 6.80 39.82 -6.46
C ALA A 205 5.43 40.38 -6.89
N GLU A 206 4.46 39.50 -7.16
CA GLU A 206 3.09 39.89 -7.52
C GLU A 206 2.41 40.71 -6.40
N LEU A 207 2.55 40.26 -5.15
CA LEU A 207 2.03 40.98 -3.99
C LEU A 207 2.70 42.36 -3.85
N ALA A 208 4.00 42.46 -4.12
CA ALA A 208 4.71 43.73 -4.08
C ALA A 208 4.17 44.71 -5.12
N ASP A 209 3.94 44.24 -6.35
CA ASP A 209 3.38 45.07 -7.42
C ASP A 209 1.97 45.57 -7.09
N GLN A 210 1.12 44.71 -6.53
CA GLN A 210 -0.22 45.10 -6.07
C GLN A 210 -0.16 46.18 -4.99
N LEU A 211 0.75 46.06 -4.02
CA LEU A 211 0.89 47.03 -2.93
C LEU A 211 1.51 48.35 -3.39
N ARG A 212 2.45 48.32 -4.34
CA ARG A 212 3.01 49.54 -4.96
C ARG A 212 1.94 50.34 -5.68
N ARG A 213 1.04 49.68 -6.42
CA ARG A 213 -0.11 50.33 -7.08
C ARG A 213 -1.06 51.01 -6.09
N ARG A 214 -1.07 50.58 -4.83
CA ARG A 214 -1.85 51.17 -3.73
C ARG A 214 -1.10 52.27 -2.97
N GLY A 215 0.09 52.68 -3.42
CA GLY A 215 0.88 53.74 -2.79
C GLY A 215 1.51 53.36 -1.45
N CYS A 216 1.78 52.07 -1.19
CA CYS A 216 2.44 51.67 0.05
C CYS A 216 3.88 52.18 0.13
N GLU A 217 4.32 52.58 1.34
CA GLU A 217 5.72 52.87 1.63
C GLU A 217 6.62 51.69 1.25
N THR A 218 7.77 52.00 0.64
CA THR A 218 8.76 51.00 0.25
C THR A 218 10.05 51.16 1.04
N GLN A 219 10.77 50.07 1.20
CA GLN A 219 12.07 50.00 1.81
C GLN A 219 13.01 49.21 0.90
N THR A 220 14.21 49.71 0.68
CA THR A 220 15.22 49.05 -0.15
C THR A 220 15.99 48.02 0.66
N CYS A 221 16.10 46.80 0.14
CA CYS A 221 16.89 45.75 0.77
C CYS A 221 18.39 46.01 0.60
N VAL A 222 19.16 45.98 1.69
CA VAL A 222 20.62 46.20 1.67
C VAL A 222 21.37 45.11 0.90
N ASP A 223 20.88 43.87 0.86
CA ASP A 223 21.58 42.76 0.23
C ASP A 223 21.32 42.65 -1.29
N CYS A 224 20.09 42.86 -1.76
CA CYS A 224 19.74 42.73 -3.18
C CYS A 224 19.44 44.04 -3.89
N GLY A 225 19.39 45.18 -3.19
CA GLY A 225 19.08 46.49 -3.77
C GLY A 225 17.63 46.67 -4.24
N GLN A 226 16.78 45.64 -4.14
CA GLN A 226 15.39 45.72 -4.56
C GLN A 226 14.54 46.46 -3.53
N SER A 227 13.64 47.32 -4.00
CA SER A 227 12.66 48.04 -3.18
C SER A 227 11.41 47.20 -2.96
N TRP A 228 11.10 46.88 -1.70
CA TRP A 228 9.94 46.07 -1.31
C TRP A 228 8.99 46.89 -0.43
N PRO A 229 7.67 46.62 -0.43
CA PRO A 229 6.77 47.26 0.52
C PRO A 229 7.23 47.05 1.97
N ARG A 230 7.18 48.10 2.79
CA ARG A 230 7.61 48.08 4.19
C ARG A 230 6.60 47.34 5.09
N ARG A 231 6.48 46.03 4.90
CA ARG A 231 5.51 45.15 5.59
C ARG A 231 6.13 43.82 6.05
N PRO A 232 5.50 43.11 7.02
CA PRO A 232 6.00 41.85 7.58
C PRO A 232 6.15 40.71 6.56
N GLU A 233 5.44 40.76 5.43
CA GLU A 233 5.54 39.76 4.36
C GLU A 233 6.86 39.84 3.60
N PHE A 234 7.53 41.00 3.65
CA PHE A 234 8.78 41.28 2.93
C PHE A 234 9.99 41.44 3.84
N PHE A 235 9.79 41.87 5.08
CA PHE A 235 10.85 42.09 6.06
C PHE A 235 10.51 41.46 7.41
N HIS A 236 11.50 40.83 8.04
CA HIS A 236 11.32 40.36 9.42
C HIS A 236 11.23 41.55 10.38
N THR A 237 10.23 41.52 11.27
CA THR A 237 10.11 42.47 12.38
C THR A 237 11.07 42.05 13.50
N THR A 238 11.78 43.02 14.06
CA THR A 238 12.60 42.85 15.26
C THR A 238 12.11 43.80 16.33
N GLU A 239 12.15 43.35 17.58
CA GLU A 239 11.82 44.17 18.73
C GLU A 239 13.10 44.45 19.52
N LYS A 240 13.34 45.72 19.87
CA LYS A 240 14.44 46.12 20.75
C LYS A 240 13.85 46.80 21.98
N ARG A 241 14.23 46.32 23.17
CA ARG A 241 13.94 47.01 24.43
C ARG A 241 14.76 48.29 24.49
N ILE A 242 14.08 49.40 24.76
CA ILE A 242 14.65 50.73 24.98
C ILE A 242 14.23 51.20 26.37
N SER A 243 14.90 52.22 26.92
CA SER A 243 14.62 52.74 28.26
C SER A 243 13.16 53.17 28.48
N ILE A 244 12.45 53.52 27.40
CA ILE A 244 11.07 54.01 27.40
C ILE A 244 10.06 52.94 26.92
N GLY A 245 10.49 51.69 26.67
CA GLY A 245 9.60 50.60 26.27
C GLY A 245 10.17 49.64 25.23
N THR A 246 9.37 49.21 24.26
CA THR A 246 9.82 48.35 23.15
C THR A 246 9.62 49.04 21.81
N SER A 247 10.70 49.12 21.02
CA SER A 247 10.65 49.64 19.65
C SER A 247 10.61 48.48 18.67
N ARG A 248 9.62 48.48 17.76
CA ARG A 248 9.50 47.53 16.66
C ARG A 248 10.02 48.16 15.37
N TYR A 249 10.92 47.47 14.69
CA TYR A 249 11.44 47.91 13.39
C TYR A 249 11.60 46.73 12.43
N PHE A 250 11.51 47.04 11.14
CA PHE A 250 11.79 46.07 10.08
C PHE A 250 13.30 45.96 9.87
N LYS A 251 13.81 44.75 9.69
CA LYS A 251 15.22 44.56 9.29
C LYS A 251 15.46 45.20 7.93
N HIS A 252 16.69 45.66 7.69
CA HIS A 252 17.11 46.21 6.39
C HIS A 252 17.29 45.15 5.28
N ARG A 253 17.16 43.86 5.61
CA ARG A 253 17.25 42.74 4.66
C ARG A 253 15.87 42.14 4.44
N CYS A 254 15.50 41.94 3.18
CA CYS A 254 14.26 41.27 2.84
C CYS A 254 14.29 39.79 3.25
N ILE A 255 13.12 39.19 3.42
CA ILE A 255 12.94 37.80 3.84
C ILE A 255 13.62 36.83 2.87
N LEU A 256 13.65 37.14 1.57
CA LEU A 256 14.33 36.31 0.56
C LEU A 256 15.85 36.24 0.80
N CYS A 257 16.48 37.40 1.00
CA CYS A 257 17.92 37.50 1.27
C CYS A 257 18.30 36.89 2.62
N GLU A 258 17.50 37.17 3.67
CA GLU A 258 17.70 36.56 4.98
C GLU A 258 17.60 35.03 4.92
N ASN A 259 16.60 34.49 4.22
CA ASN A 259 16.45 33.06 4.02
C ASN A 259 17.63 32.47 3.22
N ARG A 260 18.15 33.18 2.20
CA ARG A 260 19.34 32.76 1.45
C ARG A 260 20.57 32.69 2.38
N ARG A 261 20.78 33.70 3.22
CA ARG A 261 21.87 33.74 4.20
C ARG A 261 21.78 32.61 5.23
N ARG A 262 20.59 32.36 5.80
CA ARG A 262 20.37 31.25 6.74
C ARG A 262 20.74 29.90 6.14
N ARG A 263 20.42 29.70 4.86
CA ARG A 263 20.78 28.47 4.12
C ARG A 263 22.28 28.36 3.88
N GLN A 264 22.97 29.45 3.53
CA GLN A 264 24.43 29.44 3.39
C GLN A 264 25.11 29.09 4.71
N LYS A 265 24.65 29.70 5.81
CA LYS A 265 25.15 29.38 7.15
C LYS A 265 24.91 27.91 7.53
N ALA A 266 23.73 27.38 7.25
CA ALA A 266 23.41 25.96 7.47
C ALA A 266 24.27 25.01 6.62
N LYS A 267 24.61 25.39 5.39
CA LYS A 267 25.54 24.63 4.54
C LYS A 267 26.96 24.63 5.09
N GLN A 268 27.43 25.79 5.55
CA GLN A 268 28.75 25.93 6.17
C GLN A 268 28.85 25.10 7.45
N SER A 269 27.85 25.18 8.33
CA SER A 269 27.82 24.38 9.56
C SER A 269 27.75 22.87 9.30
N ALA A 270 27.06 22.44 8.24
CA ALA A 270 27.04 21.03 7.85
C ALA A 270 28.40 20.57 7.30
N ALA A 271 29.05 21.38 6.46
CA ALA A 271 30.37 21.06 5.92
C ALA A 271 31.46 20.98 7.00
N SER A 272 31.38 21.83 8.04
CA SER A 272 32.30 21.79 9.18
C SER A 272 32.04 20.68 10.19
N ALA A 273 30.90 19.98 10.12
CA ALA A 273 30.57 18.88 11.03
C ALA A 273 30.96 17.50 10.46
N ASP A 274 31.24 17.42 9.15
CA ASP A 274 31.60 16.20 8.43
C ASP A 274 33.13 16.07 8.19
N GLY A 275 33.93 17.04 8.62
CA GLY A 275 35.41 17.05 8.53
C GLY A 275 36.05 16.97 9.90
#